data_AF-A0A8C8F9Z8-F1
#
_entry.id   AF-A0A8C8F9Z8-F1
#
_cell.length_a   1.000
_cell.length_b   1.000
_cell.length_c   1.000
_cell.angle_alpha   90.00
_cell.angle_beta   90.00
_cell.angle_gamma   90.00
#
_symmetry.space_group_name_H-M   'P 1'
#
loop_
_entity.id
_entity.type
_entity.pdbx_description
1 polymer ?
#
loop_
_entity_poly.entity_id
_entity_poly.type
_entity_poly.pdbx_seq_one_letter_code
_entity_poly.pdbx_strand_id
1 'polypeptide(L)'
;MSVKTDGKRKWAVVRGHLGSSQDSDTQLEANLESADPELCILMLQVPSVVNYSGLKRRLEGSEESWMVQFLELSGLDLLLEALDRLSGRGCSRITDALLQLTCVSCVRAVMNSSAGIHFIVENEGYIRKLSQALDTSNTMVKKQVFELLAALSMFSSDGYRLALDALDHYKGVKTQLYRFSVIMNELQATDNMPYMVTLLSVINAIIFGTDDLQQRDKIRKEFIGTICVLKLLKKYWHSRHIKF
;
A
#
# COMPACT_ATOMS: atom_id res chain seq x y z
N MET A 1 -35.65 -23.49 -54.44
CA MET A 1 -35.24 -23.34 -53.04
C MET A 1 -33.93 -22.55 -52.97
N SER A 2 -33.87 -21.60 -52.03
CA SER A 2 -32.68 -21.00 -51.42
C SER A 2 -31.75 -20.11 -52.24
N VAL A 3 -32.18 -18.85 -52.41
CA VAL A 3 -31.29 -17.68 -52.45
C VAL A 3 -31.26 -17.13 -51.02
N LYS A 4 -30.14 -17.26 -50.28
CA LYS A 4 -29.81 -16.47 -49.07
C LYS A 4 -28.43 -16.87 -48.49
N THR A 5 -27.33 -16.49 -49.14
CA THR A 5 -25.98 -16.65 -48.56
C THR A 5 -25.01 -15.48 -48.80
N ASP A 6 -25.46 -14.30 -49.26
CA ASP A 6 -24.56 -13.15 -49.43
C ASP A 6 -24.58 -12.12 -48.29
N GLY A 7 -25.65 -12.08 -47.49
CA GLY A 7 -25.75 -11.11 -46.39
C GLY A 7 -24.74 -11.37 -45.27
N LYS A 8 -24.58 -12.63 -44.84
CA LYS A 8 -23.78 -12.99 -43.65
C LYS A 8 -22.27 -12.73 -43.83
N ARG A 9 -21.74 -12.81 -45.05
CA ARG A 9 -20.32 -12.51 -45.33
C ARG A 9 -20.02 -11.01 -45.27
N LYS A 10 -20.92 -10.15 -45.76
CA LYS A 10 -20.72 -8.70 -45.69
C LYS A 10 -20.79 -8.17 -44.24
N TRP A 11 -21.67 -8.71 -43.39
CA TRP A 11 -21.71 -8.35 -41.96
C TRP A 11 -20.49 -8.83 -41.14
N ALA A 12 -19.81 -9.89 -41.59
CA ALA A 12 -18.57 -10.35 -40.96
C ALA A 12 -17.37 -9.44 -41.32
N VAL A 13 -17.29 -8.97 -42.57
CA VAL A 13 -16.22 -8.07 -43.03
C VAL A 13 -16.38 -6.67 -42.43
N VAL A 14 -17.61 -6.18 -42.28
CA VAL A 14 -17.90 -4.88 -41.64
C VAL A 14 -17.62 -4.92 -40.14
N ARG A 15 -17.85 -6.05 -39.44
CA ARG A 15 -17.38 -6.23 -38.04
C ARG A 15 -15.87 -6.30 -37.92
N GLY A 16 -15.16 -6.79 -38.94
CA GLY A 16 -13.70 -6.76 -38.99
C GLY A 16 -13.12 -5.34 -39.16
N HIS A 17 -13.89 -4.41 -39.73
CA HIS A 17 -13.47 -3.02 -39.97
C HIS A 17 -14.05 -2.01 -38.98
N LEU A 18 -15.11 -2.35 -38.23
CA LEU A 18 -15.70 -1.50 -37.18
C LEU A 18 -15.47 -2.03 -35.74
N GLY A 19 -14.76 -3.16 -35.59
CA GLY A 19 -14.57 -3.86 -34.31
C GLY A 19 -13.11 -4.03 -33.93
N SER A 20 -12.33 -2.95 -33.94
CA SER A 20 -11.17 -2.76 -33.07
C SER A 20 -10.68 -1.31 -33.19
N SER A 21 -11.58 -0.35 -32.96
CA SER A 21 -11.13 0.83 -32.21
C SER A 21 -10.70 0.28 -30.87
N GLN A 22 -9.40 -0.06 -30.76
CA GLN A 22 -8.77 -0.15 -29.45
C GLN A 22 -9.10 1.16 -28.76
N ASP A 23 -9.68 1.06 -27.58
CA ASP A 23 -9.78 2.13 -26.62
C ASP A 23 -8.43 2.86 -26.58
N SER A 24 -8.39 4.03 -27.22
CA SER A 24 -7.29 4.98 -27.16
C SER A 24 -7.34 5.73 -25.82
N ASP A 25 -7.59 4.99 -24.75
CA ASP A 25 -7.34 5.33 -23.35
C ASP A 25 -6.18 4.44 -22.83
N THR A 26 -5.31 4.01 -23.74
CA THR A 26 -3.98 3.52 -23.37
C THR A 26 -3.25 4.71 -22.78
N GLN A 27 -3.29 4.83 -21.44
CA GLN A 27 -2.28 5.55 -20.69
C GLN A 27 -0.94 5.25 -21.35
N LEU A 28 -0.18 6.29 -21.66
CA LEU A 28 1.14 6.17 -22.24
C LEU A 28 2.03 5.48 -21.18
N GLU A 29 2.01 4.15 -21.09
CA GLU A 29 2.72 3.42 -20.05
C GLU A 29 4.17 3.17 -20.48
N ALA A 30 5.12 3.25 -19.54
CA ALA A 30 6.51 2.92 -19.85
C ALA A 30 6.58 1.42 -20.14
N ASN A 31 7.06 1.04 -21.33
CA ASN A 31 7.29 -0.36 -21.69
C ASN A 31 8.52 -0.88 -20.93
N LEU A 32 8.34 -1.24 -19.66
CA LEU A 32 9.38 -1.76 -18.78
C LEU A 32 9.27 -3.27 -18.57
N GLU A 33 8.36 -3.97 -19.24
CA GLU A 33 8.08 -5.40 -18.99
C GLU A 33 9.31 -6.31 -19.18
N SER A 34 10.22 -5.93 -20.08
CA SER A 34 11.50 -6.61 -20.30
C SER A 34 12.71 -5.79 -19.87
N ALA A 35 12.54 -4.77 -19.03
CA ALA A 35 13.64 -3.91 -18.59
C ALA A 35 14.53 -4.63 -17.55
N ASP A 36 15.83 -4.34 -17.63
CA ASP A 36 16.82 -4.76 -16.64
C ASP A 36 16.69 -3.92 -15.34
N PRO A 37 17.13 -4.44 -14.18
CA PRO A 37 16.99 -3.75 -12.90
C PRO A 37 17.59 -2.35 -12.91
N GLU A 38 18.76 -2.16 -13.53
CA GLU A 38 19.45 -0.87 -13.62
C GLU A 38 18.61 0.20 -14.33
N LEU A 39 17.94 -0.16 -15.43
CA LEU A 39 17.04 0.76 -16.13
C LEU A 39 15.84 1.13 -15.24
N CYS A 40 15.29 0.17 -14.50
CA CYS A 40 14.23 0.41 -13.53
C CYS A 40 14.67 1.39 -12.42
N ILE A 41 15.90 1.25 -11.90
CA ILE A 41 16.48 2.19 -10.92
C ILE A 41 16.60 3.60 -11.49
N LEU A 42 17.05 3.75 -12.74
CA LEU A 42 17.13 5.05 -13.39
C LEU A 42 15.74 5.67 -13.59
N MET A 43 14.75 4.86 -13.96
CA MET A 43 13.36 5.34 -14.12
C MET A 43 12.71 5.74 -12.79
N LEU A 44 13.08 5.10 -11.67
CA LEU A 44 12.63 5.50 -10.32
C LEU A 44 13.06 6.94 -9.96
N GLN A 45 14.23 7.37 -10.45
CA GLN A 45 14.75 8.72 -10.21
C GLN A 45 14.00 9.80 -11.00
N VAL A 46 13.12 9.41 -11.93
CA VAL A 46 12.25 10.31 -12.69
C VAL A 46 10.79 10.01 -12.31
N PRO A 47 10.26 10.61 -11.23
CA PRO A 47 8.93 10.30 -10.73
C PRO A 47 7.85 10.68 -11.74
N SER A 48 7.20 9.66 -12.31
CA SER A 48 6.02 9.82 -13.16
C SER A 48 5.08 8.64 -12.94
N VAL A 49 3.77 8.87 -13.13
CA VAL A 49 2.76 7.79 -13.00
C VAL A 49 3.08 6.69 -14.01
N VAL A 50 3.51 7.09 -15.20
CA VAL A 50 3.95 6.24 -16.30
C VAL A 50 5.09 5.30 -15.91
N ASN A 51 6.14 5.85 -15.28
CA ASN A 51 7.32 5.08 -14.86
C ASN A 51 6.96 4.12 -13.71
N TYR A 52 6.22 4.57 -12.70
CA TYR A 52 5.80 3.69 -11.61
C TYR A 52 4.82 2.61 -12.06
N SER A 53 3.90 2.89 -12.99
CA SER A 53 2.99 1.87 -13.53
C SER A 53 3.74 0.82 -14.34
N GLY A 54 4.71 1.23 -15.17
CA GLY A 54 5.59 0.30 -15.88
C GLY A 54 6.44 -0.54 -14.91
N LEU A 55 7.03 0.11 -13.91
CA LEU A 55 7.83 -0.57 -12.89
C LEU A 55 7.01 -1.56 -12.08
N LYS A 56 5.80 -1.20 -11.66
CA LYS A 56 4.89 -2.08 -10.93
C LYS A 56 4.68 -3.39 -11.68
N ARG A 57 4.33 -3.33 -12.97
CA ARG A 57 4.17 -4.55 -13.80
C ARG A 57 5.46 -5.36 -13.87
N ARG A 58 6.59 -4.68 -14.04
CA ARG A 58 7.90 -5.33 -14.09
C ARG A 58 8.24 -6.05 -12.78
N LEU A 59 7.86 -5.49 -11.64
CA LEU A 59 8.01 -6.09 -10.30
C LEU A 59 7.05 -7.26 -10.08
N GLU A 60 5.80 -7.15 -10.54
CA GLU A 60 4.80 -8.22 -10.41
C GLU A 60 5.12 -9.44 -11.29
N GLY A 61 5.73 -9.22 -12.45
CA GLY A 61 6.14 -10.26 -13.40
C GLY A 61 7.60 -10.71 -13.28
N SER A 62 8.37 -10.21 -12.30
CA SER A 62 9.79 -10.53 -12.21
C SER A 62 10.07 -11.92 -11.67
N GLU A 63 11.07 -12.59 -12.24
CA GLU A 63 11.69 -13.76 -11.63
C GLU A 63 12.49 -13.39 -10.37
N GLU A 64 12.76 -14.39 -9.53
CA GLU A 64 13.43 -14.21 -8.24
C GLU A 64 14.82 -13.57 -8.37
N SER A 65 15.63 -14.01 -9.34
CA SER A 65 16.97 -13.47 -9.60
C SER A 65 16.95 -11.98 -9.93
N TRP A 66 15.98 -11.55 -10.72
CA TRP A 66 15.79 -10.14 -11.08
C TRP A 66 15.37 -9.31 -9.86
N MET A 67 14.47 -9.83 -9.03
CA MET A 67 14.04 -9.15 -7.81
C MET A 67 15.21 -8.96 -6.84
N VAL A 68 16.05 -9.98 -6.66
CA VAL A 68 17.26 -9.89 -5.84
C VAL A 68 18.19 -8.80 -6.36
N GLN A 69 18.48 -8.76 -7.66
CA GLN A 69 19.31 -7.69 -8.24
C GLN A 69 18.70 -6.30 -8.05
N PHE A 70 17.39 -6.15 -8.21
CA PHE A 70 16.71 -4.88 -7.96
C PHE A 70 16.86 -4.42 -6.50
N LEU A 71 16.80 -5.34 -5.54
CA LEU A 71 16.99 -5.06 -4.12
C LEU A 71 18.45 -4.71 -3.79
N GLU A 72 19.41 -5.45 -4.37
CA GLU A 72 20.85 -5.18 -4.23
C GLU A 72 21.24 -3.80 -4.79
N LEU A 73 20.57 -3.36 -5.87
CA LEU A 73 20.71 -2.01 -6.42
C LEU A 73 19.91 -0.94 -5.66
N SER A 74 19.51 -1.22 -4.41
CA SER A 74 18.80 -0.28 -3.53
C SER A 74 17.43 0.20 -4.08
N GLY A 75 16.78 -0.60 -4.93
CA GLY A 75 15.51 -0.22 -5.55
C GLY A 75 14.38 0.00 -4.55
N LEU A 76 14.33 -0.81 -3.48
CA LEU A 76 13.36 -0.63 -2.40
C LEU A 76 13.62 0.64 -1.58
N ASP A 77 14.88 1.00 -1.33
CA ASP A 77 15.24 2.24 -0.63
C ASP A 77 14.74 3.45 -1.41
N LEU A 78 14.98 3.48 -2.72
CA LEU A 78 14.52 4.56 -3.60
C LEU A 78 12.99 4.68 -3.64
N LEU A 79 12.27 3.54 -3.65
CA LEU A 79 10.81 3.51 -3.60
C LEU A 79 10.28 4.11 -2.28
N LEU A 80 10.85 3.72 -1.14
CA LEU A 80 10.42 4.25 0.16
C LEU A 80 10.80 5.71 0.33
N GLU A 81 11.96 6.13 -0.16
CA GLU A 81 12.37 7.53 -0.13
C GLU A 81 11.45 8.38 -1.02
N ALA A 82 11.09 7.90 -2.21
CA ALA A 82 10.11 8.57 -3.06
C ALA A 82 8.75 8.68 -2.37
N LEU A 83 8.31 7.62 -1.69
CA LEU A 83 7.05 7.61 -0.94
C LEU A 83 7.06 8.61 0.22
N ASP A 84 8.17 8.74 0.95
CA ASP A 84 8.34 9.71 2.03
C ASP A 84 8.29 11.16 1.50
N ARG A 85 9.04 11.45 0.42
CA ARG A 85 9.00 12.77 -0.25
C ARG A 85 7.60 13.15 -0.74
N LEU A 86 6.81 12.18 -1.19
CA LEU A 86 5.42 12.37 -1.63
C LEU A 86 4.45 12.51 -0.44
N SER A 87 4.77 11.95 0.73
CA SER A 87 3.91 11.97 1.92
C SER A 87 4.01 13.29 2.69
N GLY A 88 5.20 13.91 2.73
CA GLY A 88 5.42 15.19 3.43
C GLY A 88 4.90 16.43 2.68
N ARG A 89 4.58 16.32 1.38
CA ARG A 89 3.99 17.40 0.60
C ARG A 89 2.48 17.24 0.64
N GLY A 90 1.79 18.14 1.35
CA GLY A 90 0.33 18.19 1.32
C GLY A 90 -0.17 18.08 -0.13
N CYS A 91 -1.04 17.10 -0.40
CA CYS A 91 -1.40 16.68 -1.75
C CYS A 91 -2.16 17.80 -2.48
N SER A 92 -1.43 18.69 -3.14
CA SER A 92 -1.99 19.90 -3.77
C SER A 92 -2.58 19.61 -5.15
N ARG A 93 -2.22 18.48 -5.77
CA ARG A 93 -2.61 18.11 -7.14
C ARG A 93 -3.00 16.64 -7.21
N ILE A 94 -3.99 16.36 -8.07
CA ILE A 94 -4.46 14.98 -8.36
C ILE A 94 -3.30 14.10 -8.84
N THR A 95 -2.37 14.66 -9.62
CA THR A 95 -1.18 13.96 -10.10
C THR A 95 -0.30 13.46 -8.96
N ASP A 96 -0.18 14.21 -7.86
CA ASP A 96 0.65 13.83 -6.71
C ASP A 96 0.00 12.67 -5.95
N ALA A 97 -1.34 12.69 -5.83
CA ALA A 97 -2.11 11.58 -5.24
C ALA A 97 -1.93 10.29 -6.05
N LEU A 98 -1.99 10.38 -7.38
CA LEU A 98 -1.79 9.24 -8.27
C LEU A 98 -0.36 8.72 -8.21
N LEU A 99 0.64 9.61 -8.24
CA LEU A 99 2.05 9.23 -8.07
C LEU A 99 2.28 8.47 -6.79
N GLN A 100 1.75 8.98 -5.68
CA GLN A 100 1.89 8.34 -4.37
C GLN A 100 1.22 6.96 -4.33
N LEU A 101 0.02 6.84 -4.93
CA LEU A 101 -0.71 5.59 -5.00
C LEU A 101 0.02 4.54 -5.83
N THR A 102 0.55 4.91 -7.00
CA THR A 102 1.31 4.00 -7.85
C THR A 102 2.65 3.63 -7.22
N CYS A 103 3.31 4.56 -6.53
CA CYS A 103 4.56 4.30 -5.80
C CYS A 103 4.37 3.26 -4.69
N VAL A 104 3.34 3.41 -3.83
CA VAL A 104 3.07 2.40 -2.78
C VAL A 104 2.66 1.06 -3.38
N SER A 105 2.02 1.04 -4.55
CA SER A 105 1.73 -0.21 -5.27
C SER A 105 2.98 -0.91 -5.79
N CYS A 106 4.06 -0.19 -6.12
CA CYS A 106 5.37 -0.80 -6.42
C CYS A 106 5.96 -1.46 -5.18
N VAL A 107 5.91 -0.79 -4.02
CA VAL A 107 6.35 -1.38 -2.74
C VAL A 107 5.56 -2.65 -2.42
N ARG A 108 4.24 -2.63 -2.65
CA ARG A 108 3.39 -3.81 -2.53
C ARG A 108 3.82 -4.94 -3.45
N ALA A 109 4.17 -4.65 -4.70
CA ALA A 109 4.65 -5.66 -5.64
C ALA A 109 5.95 -6.33 -5.13
N VAL A 110 6.89 -5.54 -4.58
CA VAL A 110 8.10 -6.08 -3.93
C VAL A 110 7.75 -6.98 -2.75
N MET A 111 6.90 -6.52 -1.83
CA MET A 111 6.50 -7.29 -0.64
C MET A 111 5.70 -8.56 -0.96
N ASN A 112 5.05 -8.62 -2.10
CA ASN A 112 4.34 -9.82 -2.56
C ASN A 112 5.30 -10.88 -3.16
N SER A 113 6.54 -10.51 -3.47
CA SER A 113 7.58 -11.45 -3.89
C SER A 113 8.22 -12.12 -2.67
N SER A 114 8.50 -13.43 -2.77
CA SER A 114 9.23 -14.18 -1.74
C SER A 114 10.57 -13.50 -1.40
N ALA A 115 11.38 -13.18 -2.39
CA ALA A 115 12.66 -12.49 -2.18
C ALA A 115 12.47 -11.12 -1.51
N GLY A 116 11.45 -10.36 -1.91
CA GLY A 116 11.20 -9.03 -1.36
C GLY A 116 10.76 -9.03 0.10
N ILE A 117 9.86 -9.95 0.50
CA ILE A 117 9.44 -10.04 1.90
C ILE A 117 10.56 -10.57 2.80
N HIS A 118 11.35 -11.55 2.34
CA HIS A 118 12.52 -12.04 3.07
C HIS A 118 13.55 -10.93 3.29
N PHE A 119 13.85 -10.16 2.24
CA PHE A 119 14.77 -9.02 2.33
C PHE A 119 14.32 -7.96 3.34
N ILE A 120 13.02 -7.67 3.43
CA ILE A 120 12.47 -6.73 4.43
C ILE A 120 12.58 -7.31 5.85
N VAL A 121 12.36 -8.61 6.02
CA VAL A 121 12.49 -9.27 7.33
C VAL A 121 13.93 -9.23 7.83
N GLU A 122 14.90 -9.38 6.93
CA GLU A 122 16.33 -9.29 7.25
C GLU A 122 16.80 -7.86 7.52
N ASN A 123 16.06 -6.85 7.06
CA ASN A 123 16.44 -5.44 7.13
C ASN A 123 15.35 -4.59 7.81
N GLU A 124 15.38 -4.53 9.14
CA GLU A 124 14.35 -3.88 9.97
C GLU A 124 14.13 -2.38 9.66
N GLY A 125 15.09 -1.71 9.01
CA GLY A 125 14.98 -0.29 8.67
C GLY A 125 13.87 0.02 7.66
N TYR A 126 13.58 -0.90 6.72
CA TYR A 126 12.62 -0.65 5.65
C TYR A 126 11.19 -0.55 6.17
N ILE A 127 10.81 -1.38 7.13
CA ILE A 127 9.43 -1.36 7.65
C ILE A 127 9.14 -0.10 8.47
N ARG A 128 10.16 0.44 9.15
CA ARG A 128 10.07 1.74 9.84
C ARG A 128 9.93 2.89 8.86
N LYS A 129 10.67 2.87 7.73
CA LYS A 129 10.48 3.84 6.64
C LYS A 129 9.07 3.73 6.04
N LEU A 130 8.58 2.51 5.83
CA LEU A 130 7.21 2.28 5.33
C LEU A 130 6.15 2.85 6.27
N SER A 131 6.32 2.74 7.60
CA SER A 131 5.33 3.30 8.55
C SER A 131 5.25 4.82 8.51
N GLN A 132 6.31 5.53 8.10
CA GLN A 132 6.27 6.99 7.91
C GLN A 132 5.32 7.40 6.78
N ALA A 133 5.09 6.53 5.79
CA ALA A 133 4.11 6.77 4.72
C ALA A 133 2.66 6.88 5.22
N LEU A 134 2.38 6.52 6.48
CA LEU A 134 1.08 6.76 7.13
C LEU A 134 0.78 8.24 7.36
N ASP A 135 1.77 9.14 7.22
CA ASP A 135 1.59 10.59 7.39
C ASP A 135 0.87 11.28 6.22
N THR A 136 0.72 10.59 5.09
CA THR A 136 -0.01 11.12 3.94
C THR A 136 -1.46 11.48 4.27
N SER A 137 -2.04 12.46 3.58
CA SER A 137 -3.49 12.69 3.62
C SER A 137 -4.28 11.70 2.75
N ASN A 138 -3.61 10.89 1.93
CA ASN A 138 -4.26 9.95 1.01
C ASN A 138 -4.67 8.65 1.71
N THR A 139 -5.95 8.52 2.02
CA THR A 139 -6.54 7.32 2.66
C THR A 139 -6.26 6.03 1.92
N MET A 140 -6.18 6.05 0.58
CA MET A 140 -5.90 4.85 -0.21
C MET A 140 -4.45 4.37 -0.04
N VAL A 141 -3.51 5.30 0.14
CA VAL A 141 -2.11 4.98 0.42
C VAL A 141 -2.00 4.41 1.83
N LYS A 142 -2.61 5.06 2.84
CA LYS A 142 -2.66 4.51 4.21
C LYS A 142 -3.24 3.11 4.24
N LYS A 143 -4.32 2.87 3.47
CA LYS A 143 -4.94 1.55 3.33
C LYS A 143 -3.92 0.50 2.86
N GLN A 144 -3.19 0.78 1.78
CA GLN A 144 -2.16 -0.15 1.29
C GLN A 144 -1.05 -0.38 2.32
N VAL A 145 -0.57 0.67 3.00
CA VAL A 145 0.46 0.54 4.04
C VAL A 145 -0.02 -0.34 5.19
N PHE A 146 -1.27 -0.17 5.65
CA PHE A 146 -1.83 -1.04 6.69
C PHE A 146 -1.98 -2.49 6.23
N GLU A 147 -2.42 -2.73 4.98
CA GLU A 147 -2.48 -4.07 4.39
C GLU A 147 -1.11 -4.75 4.36
N LEU A 148 -0.05 -3.99 4.03
CA LEU A 148 1.33 -4.49 4.02
C LEU A 148 1.83 -4.84 5.42
N LEU A 149 1.57 -4.00 6.43
CA LEU A 149 1.89 -4.29 7.83
C LEU A 149 1.14 -5.53 8.33
N ALA A 150 -0.13 -5.69 7.96
CA ALA A 150 -0.93 -6.86 8.31
C ALA A 150 -0.38 -8.14 7.65
N ALA A 151 -0.07 -8.08 6.35
CA ALA A 151 0.52 -9.20 5.62
C ALA A 151 1.86 -9.62 6.23
N LEU A 152 2.74 -8.66 6.53
CA LEU A 152 4.01 -8.93 7.21
C LEU A 152 3.79 -9.57 8.58
N SER A 153 2.80 -9.09 9.34
CA SER A 153 2.51 -9.64 10.68
C SER A 153 2.01 -11.08 10.67
N MET A 154 1.46 -11.53 9.54
CA MET A 154 0.96 -12.90 9.35
C MET A 154 1.98 -13.81 8.66
N PHE A 155 3.07 -13.25 8.13
CA PHE A 155 4.05 -14.00 7.33
C PHE A 155 4.96 -14.88 8.19
N SER A 156 5.52 -14.33 9.27
CA SER A 156 6.42 -15.04 10.18
C SER A 156 6.46 -14.37 11.56
N SER A 157 7.05 -15.03 12.56
CA SER A 157 7.25 -14.44 13.89
C SER A 157 8.12 -13.18 13.85
N ASP A 158 9.13 -13.15 12.97
CA ASP A 158 9.96 -11.96 12.78
C ASP A 158 9.18 -10.85 12.07
N GLY A 159 8.38 -11.20 11.05
CA GLY A 159 7.48 -10.26 10.40
C GLY A 159 6.47 -9.64 11.38
N TYR A 160 5.93 -10.44 12.30
CA TYR A 160 5.08 -9.98 13.40
C TYR A 160 5.80 -8.96 14.30
N ARG A 161 7.01 -9.29 14.75
CA ARG A 161 7.84 -8.39 15.57
C ARG A 161 8.13 -7.08 14.84
N LEU A 162 8.44 -7.14 13.56
CA LEU A 162 8.74 -6.00 12.71
C LEU A 162 7.53 -5.10 12.47
N ALA A 163 6.34 -5.68 12.25
CA ALA A 163 5.11 -4.91 12.13
C ALA A 163 4.78 -4.14 13.42
N LEU A 164 4.98 -4.77 14.59
CA LEU A 164 4.80 -4.10 15.89
C LEU A 164 5.86 -3.03 16.15
N ASP A 165 7.11 -3.29 15.79
CA ASP A 165 8.22 -2.33 15.89
C ASP A 165 7.98 -1.10 15.02
N ALA A 166 7.48 -1.28 13.79
CA ALA A 166 7.12 -0.20 12.89
C ALA A 166 6.04 0.73 13.47
N LEU A 167 5.04 0.16 14.15
CA LEU A 167 3.97 0.89 14.83
C LEU A 167 4.47 1.61 16.09
N ASP A 168 5.36 0.99 16.87
CA ASP A 168 5.95 1.64 18.05
C ASP A 168 6.92 2.77 17.65
N HIS A 169 7.70 2.56 16.59
CA HIS A 169 8.51 3.60 15.97
C HIS A 169 7.66 4.79 15.51
N TYR A 170 6.56 4.52 14.78
CA TYR A 170 5.64 5.56 14.33
C TYR A 170 5.03 6.34 15.50
N LYS A 171 4.66 5.65 16.59
CA LYS A 171 4.21 6.29 17.82
C LYS A 171 5.26 7.23 18.39
N GLY A 172 6.54 6.82 18.43
CA GLY A 172 7.64 7.69 18.85
C GLY A 172 7.75 8.95 17.98
N VAL A 173 7.76 8.78 16.65
CA VAL A 173 7.85 9.88 15.67
C VAL A 173 6.67 10.86 15.79
N LYS A 174 5.45 10.34 16.01
CA LYS A 174 4.23 11.15 16.14
C LYS A 174 3.89 11.54 17.58
N THR A 175 4.79 11.26 18.54
CA THR A 175 4.58 11.55 19.98
C THR A 175 3.25 11.02 20.53
N GLN A 176 2.81 9.85 20.02
CA GLN A 176 1.56 9.23 20.45
C GLN A 176 1.75 8.49 21.78
N LEU A 177 0.67 8.41 22.56
CA LEU A 177 0.71 7.69 23.84
C LEU A 177 0.78 6.18 23.65
N TYR A 178 0.09 5.65 22.62
CA TYR A 178 0.00 4.22 22.35
C TYR A 178 0.39 3.90 20.91
N ARG A 179 1.08 2.77 20.69
CA ARG A 179 1.49 2.29 19.36
C ARG A 179 0.34 2.05 18.38
N PHE A 180 -0.85 1.74 18.90
CA PHE A 180 -2.05 1.51 18.09
C PHE A 180 -2.89 2.77 17.88
N SER A 181 -2.45 3.94 18.36
CA SER A 181 -3.22 5.18 18.23
C SER A 181 -3.45 5.55 16.77
N VAL A 182 -2.47 5.33 15.89
CA VAL A 182 -2.62 5.60 14.45
C VAL A 182 -3.80 4.84 13.83
N ILE A 183 -3.90 3.53 14.05
CA ILE A 183 -5.00 2.69 13.52
C ILE A 183 -6.34 3.17 14.08
N MET A 184 -6.38 3.44 15.40
CA MET A 184 -7.62 3.81 16.08
C MET A 184 -8.10 5.21 15.73
N ASN A 185 -7.18 6.15 15.48
CA ASN A 185 -7.51 7.49 15.02
C ASN A 185 -8.11 7.44 13.61
N GLU A 186 -7.50 6.68 12.69
CA GLU A 186 -8.06 6.49 11.33
C GLU A 186 -9.44 5.83 11.38
N LEU A 187 -9.62 4.79 12.19
CA LEU A 187 -10.90 4.08 12.34
C LEU A 187 -12.01 5.01 12.87
N GLN A 188 -11.65 5.98 13.71
CA GLN A 188 -12.58 6.94 14.30
C GLN A 188 -12.88 8.16 13.42
N ALA A 189 -12.02 8.45 12.44
CA ALA A 189 -12.11 9.64 11.61
C ALA A 189 -12.71 9.35 10.22
N THR A 190 -12.63 8.10 9.76
CA THR A 190 -13.16 7.70 8.45
C THR A 190 -14.66 7.39 8.53
N ASP A 191 -15.40 7.75 7.48
CA ASP A 191 -16.76 7.23 7.18
C ASP A 191 -16.74 6.23 6.00
N ASN A 192 -15.56 6.00 5.41
CA ASN A 192 -15.38 5.09 4.28
C ASN A 192 -15.43 3.63 4.77
N MET A 193 -16.56 2.97 4.51
CA MET A 193 -16.82 1.58 4.89
C MET A 193 -15.74 0.59 4.43
N PRO A 194 -15.34 0.54 3.13
CA PRO A 194 -14.21 -0.28 2.69
C PRO A 194 -12.91 -0.06 3.48
N TYR A 195 -12.62 1.18 3.89
CA TYR A 195 -11.41 1.46 4.67
C TYR A 195 -11.54 0.99 6.11
N MET A 196 -12.71 1.18 6.75
CA MET A 196 -12.99 0.63 8.08
C MET A 196 -12.81 -0.88 8.12
N VAL A 197 -13.33 -1.60 7.11
CA VAL A 197 -13.18 -3.06 7.00
C VAL A 197 -11.70 -3.43 6.95
N THR A 198 -10.89 -2.73 6.15
CA THR A 198 -9.45 -2.97 6.12
C THR A 198 -8.80 -2.73 7.49
N LEU A 199 -9.11 -1.63 8.18
CA LEU A 199 -8.55 -1.34 9.50
C LEU A 199 -8.92 -2.41 10.55
N LEU A 200 -10.16 -2.88 10.53
CA LEU A 200 -10.60 -3.99 11.40
C LEU A 200 -9.88 -5.30 11.06
N SER A 201 -9.70 -5.60 9.78
CA SER A 201 -8.92 -6.77 9.33
C SER A 201 -7.45 -6.67 9.78
N VAL A 202 -6.86 -5.48 9.76
CA VAL A 202 -5.48 -5.23 10.25
C VAL A 202 -5.39 -5.45 11.76
N ILE A 203 -6.36 -4.97 12.53
CA ILE A 203 -6.43 -5.23 13.97
C ILE A 203 -6.51 -6.75 14.23
N ASN A 204 -7.35 -7.46 13.48
CA ASN A 204 -7.46 -8.91 13.60
C ASN A 204 -6.13 -9.60 13.25
N ALA A 205 -5.48 -9.23 12.15
CA ALA A 205 -4.18 -9.78 11.77
C ALA A 205 -3.13 -9.58 12.88
N ILE A 206 -3.06 -8.41 13.51
CA ILE A 206 -2.12 -8.13 14.61
C ILE A 206 -2.47 -8.90 15.90
N ILE A 207 -3.74 -9.10 16.20
CA ILE A 207 -4.15 -9.89 17.38
C ILE A 207 -3.82 -11.37 17.16
N PHE A 208 -4.11 -11.89 15.96
CA PHE A 208 -3.95 -13.32 15.65
C PHE A 208 -2.56 -13.69 15.13
N GLY A 209 -1.71 -12.73 14.80
CA GLY A 209 -0.34 -12.96 14.33
C GLY A 209 0.63 -13.50 15.40
N THR A 210 0.19 -13.61 16.65
CA THR A 210 0.92 -14.32 17.72
C THR A 210 0.17 -15.60 18.11
N ASP A 211 0.91 -16.71 18.18
CA ASP A 211 0.41 -17.99 18.67
C ASP A 211 0.31 -18.05 20.20
N ASP A 212 1.11 -17.24 20.89
CA ASP A 212 1.07 -17.16 22.35
C ASP A 212 -0.22 -16.48 22.84
N LEU A 213 -1.00 -17.21 23.65
CA LEU A 213 -2.29 -16.76 24.16
C LEU A 213 -2.17 -15.56 25.11
N GLN A 214 -1.08 -15.45 25.87
CA GLN A 214 -0.87 -14.34 26.81
C GLN A 214 -0.52 -13.05 26.05
N GLN A 215 0.34 -13.13 25.04
CA GLN A 215 0.66 -12.02 24.15
C GLN A 215 -0.58 -11.59 23.37
N ARG A 216 -1.38 -12.55 22.87
CA ARG A 216 -2.66 -12.26 22.21
C ARG A 216 -3.60 -11.49 23.12
N ASP A 217 -3.73 -11.90 24.38
CA ASP A 217 -4.54 -11.21 25.37
C ASP A 217 -4.01 -9.80 25.70
N LYS A 218 -2.69 -9.66 25.83
CA LYS A 218 -2.02 -8.37 26.04
C LYS A 218 -2.29 -7.39 24.89
N ILE A 219 -2.10 -7.82 23.64
CA ILE A 219 -2.33 -6.99 22.45
C ILE A 219 -3.80 -6.58 22.37
N ARG A 220 -4.74 -7.50 22.64
CA ARG A 220 -6.17 -7.19 22.70
C ARG A 220 -6.48 -6.12 23.75
N LYS A 221 -5.91 -6.27 24.95
CA LYS A 221 -6.06 -5.28 26.04
C LYS A 221 -5.49 -3.92 25.67
N GLU A 222 -4.36 -3.87 24.97
CA GLU A 222 -3.78 -2.61 24.48
C GLU A 222 -4.70 -1.90 23.47
N PHE A 223 -5.30 -2.63 22.53
CA PHE A 223 -6.30 -2.07 21.61
C PHE A 223 -7.53 -1.54 22.34
N ILE A 224 -8.09 -2.30 23.30
CA ILE A 224 -9.23 -1.87 24.13
C ILE A 224 -8.86 -0.60 24.92
N GLY A 225 -7.68 -0.58 25.55
CA GLY A 225 -7.18 0.58 26.28
C GLY A 225 -7.09 1.83 25.42
N THR A 226 -6.55 1.69 24.20
CA THR A 226 -6.46 2.79 23.22
C THR A 226 -7.84 3.32 22.85
N ILE A 227 -8.81 2.43 22.56
CA ILE A 227 -10.20 2.82 22.25
C ILE A 227 -10.85 3.57 23.42
N CYS A 228 -10.71 3.05 24.64
CA CYS A 228 -11.29 3.66 25.84
C CYS A 228 -10.75 5.07 26.06
N VAL A 229 -9.43 5.27 25.94
CA VAL A 229 -8.81 6.59 26.09
C VAL A 229 -9.31 7.55 25.01
N LEU A 230 -9.36 7.13 23.75
CA LEU A 230 -9.85 7.98 22.66
C LEU A 230 -11.32 8.39 22.85
N LYS A 231 -12.18 7.47 23.30
CA LYS A 231 -13.59 7.78 23.63
C LYS A 231 -13.70 8.78 24.78
N LEU A 232 -12.89 8.62 25.83
CA LEU A 232 -12.82 9.57 26.95
C LEU A 232 -12.38 10.95 26.47
N LEU A 233 -11.31 11.04 25.68
CA LEU A 233 -10.81 12.31 25.14
C LEU A 233 -11.88 13.02 24.30
N LYS A 234 -12.62 12.30 23.43
CA LYS A 234 -13.75 12.89 22.68
C LYS A 234 -14.84 13.44 23.59
N LYS A 235 -15.22 12.69 24.63
CA LYS A 235 -16.22 13.12 25.62
C LYS A 235 -15.77 14.38 26.36
N TYR A 236 -14.51 14.43 26.82
CA TYR A 236 -13.94 15.60 27.48
C TYR A 236 -13.84 16.82 26.56
N TRP A 237 -13.47 16.62 25.29
CA TRP A 237 -13.38 17.68 24.30
C TRP A 237 -14.76 18.27 23.96
N HIS A 238 -15.77 17.42 23.70
CA HIS A 238 -17.16 17.87 23.49
C HIS A 238 -17.72 18.58 24.73
N SER A 239 -17.41 18.09 25.94
CA SER A 239 -17.90 18.69 27.17
C SER A 239 -17.25 20.05 27.49
N ARG A 240 -16.08 20.36 26.91
CA ARG A 240 -15.45 21.70 27.00
C ARG A 240 -15.97 22.68 25.95
N HIS A 241 -16.41 22.22 24.79
CA HIS A 241 -17.00 23.08 23.74
C HIS A 241 -18.52 23.32 23.91
N ILE A 242 -19.17 22.67 24.89
CA ILE A 242 -20.59 22.88 25.25
C ILE A 242 -20.70 23.65 26.57
N LYS A 243 -19.83 24.65 26.78
CA LYS A 243 -20.04 25.67 27.81
C LYS A 243 -20.16 27.03 27.13
N PHE A 244 -21.37 27.33 26.66
CA PHE A 244 -21.88 28.70 26.55
C PHE A 244 -22.63 29.02 27.83
#